data_AF-A0A0S3SFD0-F1
#
_entry.id   AF-A0A0S3SFD0-F1
#
_cell.length_a   1.000
_cell.length_b   1.000
_cell.length_c   1.000
_cell.angle_alpha   90.00
_cell.angle_beta   90.00
_cell.angle_gamma   90.00
#
_symmetry.space_group_name_H-M   'P 1'
#
loop_
_entity.id
_entity.type
_entity.pdbx_description
1 polymer ?
#
loop_
_entity_poly.entity_id
_entity_poly.type
_entity_poly.pdbx_seq_one_letter_code
_entity_poly.pdbx_strand_id
1 'polypeptide(L)'
;MSRPLSSSANVGEVIDFKWGKKRGVGVKNKDTHYYESFVYEGVEYFLYDCVYLFSTDHVETSIGKLIKIYERPTREKMIKVVWFFRPMEIRNFLGNYQPCWNELFLASGEDKGLSDVNYLESIIGKCNVVCTSKDKRNPKPSETELNKADYFFSCTFDVGRRVIIDKFTNEIDGVKGQKKVV
;
A
#
# COMPACT_ATOMS: atom_id res chain seq x y z
N MET A 1 -32.84 -25.03 42.95
CA MET A 1 -31.38 -25.27 42.86
C MET A 1 -30.91 -24.70 41.53
N SER A 2 -30.27 -23.54 41.56
CA SER A 2 -29.87 -22.79 40.38
C SER A 2 -28.54 -23.33 39.86
N ARG A 3 -28.48 -23.76 38.59
CA ARG A 3 -27.22 -24.02 37.89
C ARG A 3 -26.54 -22.68 37.61
N PRO A 4 -25.22 -22.51 37.86
CA PRO A 4 -24.52 -21.32 37.40
C PRO A 4 -24.34 -21.42 35.88
N LEU A 5 -24.71 -20.34 35.18
CA LEU A 5 -24.25 -20.08 33.82
C LEU A 5 -22.75 -19.83 33.88
N SER A 6 -21.97 -20.66 33.19
CA SER A 6 -20.56 -20.38 32.94
C SER A 6 -20.47 -19.14 32.05
N SER A 7 -20.03 -18.03 32.65
CA SER A 7 -19.58 -16.85 31.91
C SER A 7 -18.29 -17.21 31.17
N SER A 8 -18.38 -17.62 29.91
CA SER A 8 -17.20 -17.67 29.04
C SER A 8 -16.89 -16.25 28.63
N ALA A 9 -15.74 -15.79 29.12
CA ALA A 9 -15.16 -14.47 28.95
C ALA A 9 -15.29 -13.90 27.52
N ASN A 10 -15.62 -12.62 27.44
CA ASN A 10 -15.21 -11.77 26.32
C ASN A 10 -13.68 -11.76 26.27
N VAL A 11 -13.09 -12.70 25.54
CA VAL A 11 -11.72 -12.54 25.06
C VAL A 11 -11.81 -11.53 23.93
N GLY A 12 -11.78 -10.24 24.29
CA GLY A 12 -11.42 -9.23 23.32
C GLY A 12 -10.02 -9.58 22.86
N GLU A 13 -9.89 -10.13 21.66
CA GLU A 13 -8.59 -10.38 21.04
C GLU A 13 -7.79 -9.08 21.14
N VAL A 14 -6.73 -9.12 21.95
CA VAL A 14 -5.77 -8.03 22.00
C VAL A 14 -5.08 -8.07 20.64
N ILE A 15 -5.50 -7.18 19.75
CA ILE A 15 -4.88 -6.99 18.45
C ILE A 15 -3.37 -6.79 18.70
N ASP A 16 -2.57 -7.75 18.25
CA ASP A 16 -1.11 -7.74 18.43
C ASP A 16 -0.52 -6.64 17.55
N PHE A 17 -0.13 -5.53 18.19
CA PHE A 17 0.39 -4.36 17.49
C PHE A 17 1.58 -3.75 18.22
N LYS A 18 2.61 -3.38 17.45
CA LYS A 18 3.77 -2.65 17.95
C LYS A 18 4.32 -1.68 16.90
N TRP A 19 4.54 -0.43 17.29
CA TRP A 19 5.30 0.50 16.47
C TRP A 19 6.76 0.05 16.32
N GLY A 20 7.28 0.12 15.10
CA GLY A 20 8.68 -0.12 14.80
C GLY A 20 9.51 1.16 14.91
N LYS A 21 10.42 1.36 13.96
CA LYS A 21 11.37 2.49 14.02
C LYS A 21 10.65 3.82 13.84
N LYS A 22 10.72 4.70 14.84
CA LYS A 22 10.21 6.08 14.75
C LYS A 22 11.08 6.89 13.78
N ARG A 23 10.44 7.58 12.84
CA ARG A 23 11.08 8.42 11.82
C ARG A 23 11.17 9.88 12.24
N GLY A 24 10.15 10.38 12.94
CA GLY A 24 10.09 11.78 13.37
C GLY A 24 8.70 12.22 13.82
N VAL A 25 8.54 13.54 13.97
CA VAL A 25 7.28 14.22 14.31
C VAL A 25 6.83 15.12 13.16
N GLY A 26 5.54 15.43 13.09
CA GLY A 26 5.01 16.35 12.09
C GLY A 26 5.54 17.77 12.25
N VAL A 27 5.82 18.42 11.13
CA VAL A 27 6.29 19.83 11.11
C VAL A 27 5.18 20.79 11.53
N LYS A 28 3.97 20.60 10.99
CA LYS A 28 2.79 21.43 11.30
C LYS A 28 2.14 21.05 12.63
N ASN A 29 2.09 19.75 12.93
CA ASN A 29 1.56 19.22 14.18
C ASN A 29 2.59 18.26 14.79
N LYS A 30 3.21 18.68 15.89
CA LYS A 30 4.27 17.94 16.57
C LYS A 30 3.75 16.69 17.31
N ASP A 31 2.44 16.59 17.53
CA ASP A 31 1.80 15.45 18.17
C ASP A 31 1.54 14.30 17.19
N THR A 32 1.71 14.54 15.89
CA THR A 32 1.71 13.47 14.88
C THR A 32 3.07 12.80 14.83
N HIS A 33 3.10 11.48 15.06
CA HIS A 33 4.32 10.68 15.08
C HIS A 33 4.44 9.83 13.83
N TYR A 34 5.55 9.94 13.10
CA TYR A 34 5.81 9.16 11.89
C TYR A 34 6.75 8.00 12.19
N TYR A 35 6.51 6.88 11.52
CA TYR A 35 7.26 5.63 11.67
C TYR A 35 7.75 5.14 10.31
N GLU A 36 8.81 4.32 10.34
CA GLU A 36 9.31 3.59 9.18
C GLU A 36 8.74 2.17 9.10
N SER A 37 8.29 1.62 10.23
CA SER A 37 7.76 0.26 10.33
C SER A 37 6.79 0.07 11.50
N PHE A 38 6.07 -1.05 11.48
CA PHE A 38 5.25 -1.56 12.57
C PHE A 38 5.11 -3.08 12.47
N VAL A 39 4.71 -3.73 13.56
CA VAL A 39 4.28 -5.13 13.60
C VAL A 39 2.77 -5.13 13.84
N TYR A 40 2.04 -5.91 13.04
CA TYR A 40 0.60 -6.09 13.16
C TYR A 40 0.29 -7.57 12.90
N GLU A 41 -0.37 -8.21 13.87
CA GLU A 41 -0.70 -9.64 13.85
C GLU A 41 0.54 -10.53 13.56
N GLY A 42 1.65 -10.25 14.25
CA GLY A 42 2.92 -10.96 14.09
C GLY A 42 3.69 -10.68 12.78
N VAL A 43 3.15 -9.88 11.86
CA VAL A 43 3.81 -9.52 10.59
C VAL A 43 4.43 -8.13 10.70
N GLU A 44 5.71 -8.00 10.34
CA GLU A 44 6.40 -6.71 10.29
C GLU A 44 6.21 -6.03 8.93
N TYR A 45 5.82 -4.77 8.92
CA TYR A 45 5.58 -3.94 7.74
C TYR A 45 6.52 -2.74 7.73
N PHE A 46 7.03 -2.38 6.56
CA PHE A 46 7.93 -1.25 6.34
C PHE A 46 7.34 -0.26 5.32
N LEU A 47 7.83 0.98 5.35
CA LEU A 47 7.64 1.90 4.25
C LEU A 47 8.05 1.24 2.92
N TYR A 48 7.20 1.44 1.91
CA TYR A 48 7.29 0.92 0.55
C TYR A 48 6.94 -0.56 0.37
N ASP A 49 6.55 -1.27 1.42
CA ASP A 49 5.90 -2.57 1.26
C ASP A 49 4.57 -2.41 0.52
N CYS A 50 4.22 -3.43 -0.26
CA CYS A 50 2.92 -3.51 -0.91
C CYS A 50 1.98 -4.36 -0.06
N VAL A 51 0.73 -3.93 0.05
CA VAL A 51 -0.27 -4.51 0.94
C VAL A 51 -1.61 -4.65 0.24
N TYR A 52 -2.36 -5.66 0.63
CA TYR A 52 -3.78 -5.74 0.35
C TYR A 52 -4.55 -4.90 1.38
N LEU A 53 -5.49 -4.10 0.91
CA LEU A 53 -6.41 -3.35 1.75
C LEU A 53 -7.85 -3.81 1.52
N PHE A 54 -8.61 -3.91 2.60
CA PHE A 54 -10.04 -4.08 2.53
C PHE A 54 -10.70 -2.73 2.21
N SER A 55 -11.58 -2.72 1.21
CA SER A 55 -12.48 -1.60 0.93
C SER A 55 -13.91 -2.11 0.88
N THR A 56 -14.83 -1.40 1.54
CA THR A 56 -16.26 -1.71 1.49
C THR A 56 -16.89 -1.47 0.13
N ASP A 57 -16.20 -0.70 -0.73
CA ASP A 57 -16.74 -0.19 -1.99
C ASP A 57 -16.36 -1.09 -3.19
N HIS A 58 -15.52 -2.11 -2.97
CA HIS A 58 -14.98 -2.97 -4.02
C HIS A 58 -15.16 -4.45 -3.68
N VAL A 59 -15.44 -5.26 -4.70
CA VAL A 59 -15.59 -6.72 -4.57
C VAL A 59 -14.24 -7.41 -4.38
N GLU A 60 -13.18 -6.83 -4.95
CA GLU A 60 -11.80 -7.31 -4.82
C GLU A 60 -11.02 -6.46 -3.82
N THR A 61 -10.03 -7.09 -3.17
CA THR A 61 -9.06 -6.39 -2.32
C THR A 61 -8.24 -5.42 -3.17
N SER A 62 -8.16 -4.17 -2.73
CA SER A 62 -7.30 -3.15 -3.35
C SER A 62 -5.84 -3.41 -3.00
N ILE A 63 -4.93 -3.05 -3.90
CA ILE A 63 -3.48 -3.20 -3.68
C ILE A 63 -2.86 -1.81 -3.60
N GLY A 64 -2.10 -1.56 -2.53
CA GLY A 64 -1.44 -0.27 -2.31
C GLY A 64 0.00 -0.42 -1.87
N LYS A 65 0.83 0.58 -2.19
CA LYS A 65 2.20 0.72 -1.67
C LYS A 65 2.22 1.70 -0.50
N LEU A 66 2.74 1.27 0.65
CA LEU A 66 2.85 2.11 1.85
C LEU A 66 3.83 3.27 1.63
N ILE A 67 3.37 4.51 1.73
CA ILE A 67 4.23 5.70 1.58
C ILE A 67 4.34 6.57 2.83
N LYS A 68 3.38 6.45 3.76
CA LYS A 68 3.46 7.06 5.10
C LYS A 68 2.87 6.11 6.13
N ILE A 69 3.48 6.08 7.30
CA ILE A 69 3.03 5.33 8.47
C ILE A 69 3.10 6.31 9.63
N TYR A 70 1.98 6.53 10.33
CA TYR A 70 1.95 7.53 11.39
C TYR A 70 0.83 7.30 12.40
N GLU A 71 1.01 7.88 13.59
CA GLU A 71 0.00 7.96 14.63
C GLU A 71 -0.48 9.41 14.74
N ARG A 72 -1.80 9.61 14.76
CA ARG A 72 -2.41 10.93 14.98
C ARG A 72 -2.40 11.30 16.47
N PRO A 73 -2.61 12.58 16.82
CA PRO A 73 -2.73 13.01 18.22
C PRO A 73 -3.86 12.28 18.97
N THR A 74 -4.93 11.91 18.24
CA THR A 74 -6.07 11.10 18.67
C THR A 74 -5.74 9.62 18.92
N ARG A 75 -4.46 9.22 18.78
CA ARG A 75 -3.95 7.83 18.91
C ARG A 75 -4.41 6.88 17.80
N GLU A 76 -5.06 7.40 16.76
CA GLU A 76 -5.41 6.63 15.56
C GLU A 76 -4.14 6.25 14.78
N LYS A 77 -4.06 4.99 14.36
CA LYS A 77 -2.95 4.45 13.58
C LYS A 77 -3.31 4.56 12.11
N MET A 78 -2.50 5.29 11.36
CA MET A 78 -2.81 5.66 9.99
C MET A 78 -1.70 5.23 9.06
N ILE A 79 -2.10 4.85 7.85
CA ILE A 79 -1.23 4.66 6.72
C ILE A 79 -1.66 5.58 5.58
N LYS A 80 -0.71 5.99 4.75
CA LYS A 80 -1.00 6.55 3.43
C LYS A 80 -0.45 5.60 2.38
N VAL A 81 -1.24 5.29 1.36
CA VAL A 81 -0.85 4.40 0.27
C VAL A 81 -0.95 5.12 -1.06
N VAL A 82 -0.07 4.74 -2.00
CA VAL A 82 -0.30 4.98 -3.43
C VAL A 82 -0.93 3.71 -3.99
N TRP A 83 -1.98 3.86 -4.79
CA TRP A 83 -2.73 2.73 -5.31
C TRP A 83 -2.07 2.07 -6.51
N PHE A 84 -2.34 0.78 -6.68
CA PHE A 84 -2.18 0.08 -7.94
C PHE A 84 -3.55 -0.15 -8.57
N PHE A 85 -3.61 -0.10 -9.90
CA PHE A 85 -4.77 -0.51 -10.66
C PHE A 85 -4.52 -1.85 -11.33
N ARG A 86 -5.52 -2.73 -11.29
CA ARG A 86 -5.63 -3.91 -12.13
C ARG A 86 -6.12 -3.51 -13.53
N PRO A 87 -5.82 -4.32 -14.56
CA PRO A 87 -6.35 -4.13 -15.90
C PRO A 87 -7.86 -3.90 -15.98
N MET A 88 -8.64 -4.63 -15.17
CA MET A 88 -10.10 -4.53 -15.17
C MET A 88 -10.60 -3.17 -14.65
N GLU A 89 -9.87 -2.54 -13.73
CA GLU A 89 -10.23 -1.24 -13.15
C GLU A 89 -10.04 -0.10 -14.16
N ILE A 90 -9.09 -0.25 -15.08
CA ILE A 90 -8.77 0.73 -16.13
C ILE A 90 -9.15 0.26 -17.54
N ARG A 91 -10.00 -0.76 -17.67
CA ARG A 91 -10.29 -1.44 -18.96
C ARG A 91 -10.69 -0.47 -20.09
N ASN A 92 -11.39 0.61 -19.75
CA ASN A 92 -11.86 1.62 -20.70
C ASN A 92 -10.72 2.53 -21.23
N PHE A 93 -9.54 2.46 -20.61
CA PHE A 93 -8.37 3.30 -20.87
C PHE A 93 -7.17 2.50 -21.38
N LEU A 94 -7.30 1.18 -21.55
CA LEU A 94 -6.21 0.33 -22.06
C LEU A 94 -5.88 0.63 -23.53
N GLY A 95 -6.86 1.04 -24.34
CA GLY A 95 -6.68 1.21 -25.77
C GLY A 95 -6.19 -0.09 -26.42
N ASN A 96 -5.01 -0.07 -27.03
CA ASN A 96 -4.38 -1.24 -27.65
C ASN A 96 -3.41 -1.98 -26.70
N TYR A 97 -3.27 -1.53 -25.45
CA TYR A 97 -2.40 -2.18 -24.47
C TYR A 97 -2.95 -3.55 -24.10
N GLN A 98 -2.11 -4.58 -24.14
CA GLN A 98 -2.46 -5.95 -23.78
C GLN A 98 -1.77 -6.33 -22.46
N PRO A 99 -2.46 -6.17 -21.32
CA PRO A 99 -1.87 -6.46 -20.02
C PRO A 99 -1.77 -7.95 -19.76
N CYS A 100 -0.79 -8.33 -18.94
CA CYS A 100 -0.72 -9.70 -18.40
C CYS A 100 -1.65 -9.87 -17.20
N TRP A 101 -1.97 -11.13 -16.86
CA TRP A 101 -2.95 -11.45 -15.81
C TRP A 101 -2.54 -10.98 -14.40
N ASN A 102 -1.23 -10.93 -14.10
CA ASN A 102 -0.65 -10.45 -12.85
C ASN A 102 0.07 -9.10 -12.99
N GLU A 103 -0.26 -8.35 -14.04
CA GLU A 103 0.23 -6.98 -14.22
C GLU A 103 -0.62 -5.97 -13.45
N LEU A 104 0.05 -4.99 -12.87
CA LEU A 104 -0.54 -3.83 -12.20
C LEU A 104 0.00 -2.53 -12.80
N PHE A 105 -0.73 -1.45 -12.58
CA PHE A 105 -0.34 -0.10 -12.96
C PHE A 105 -0.23 0.77 -11.71
N LEU A 106 0.97 1.28 -11.39
CA LEU A 106 1.12 2.19 -10.25
C LEU A 106 0.42 3.52 -10.54
N ALA A 107 -0.37 4.03 -9.61
CA ALA A 107 -1.03 5.31 -9.77
C ALA A 107 -0.01 6.48 -9.84
N SER A 108 -0.29 7.45 -10.71
CA SER A 108 0.53 8.64 -10.94
C SER A 108 -0.33 9.83 -11.35
N GLY A 109 0.26 11.01 -11.51
CA GLY A 109 -0.48 12.24 -11.82
C GLY A 109 -1.09 12.87 -10.58
N GLU A 110 -2.13 13.68 -10.76
CA GLU A 110 -2.82 14.40 -9.68
C GLU A 110 -4.34 14.30 -9.88
N ASP A 111 -4.99 13.35 -9.20
CA ASP A 111 -6.46 13.26 -9.10
C ASP A 111 -6.86 12.23 -8.01
N LYS A 112 -8.17 12.04 -7.81
CA LYS A 112 -8.74 10.93 -7.04
C LYS A 112 -8.25 9.60 -7.61
N GLY A 113 -7.87 8.69 -6.70
CA GLY A 113 -7.32 7.38 -7.06
C GLY A 113 -5.80 7.33 -7.08
N LEU A 114 -5.10 8.45 -6.88
CA LEU A 114 -3.64 8.45 -6.71
C LEU A 114 -3.23 7.79 -5.39
N SER A 115 -3.73 8.33 -4.29
CA SER A 115 -3.31 7.95 -2.94
C SER A 115 -4.39 8.28 -1.93
N ASP A 116 -4.56 7.44 -0.92
CA ASP A 116 -5.50 7.68 0.17
C ASP A 116 -4.87 7.41 1.54
N VAL A 117 -5.45 8.05 2.55
CA VAL A 117 -5.14 7.79 3.96
C VAL A 117 -6.16 6.80 4.50
N ASN A 118 -5.68 5.70 5.05
CA ASN A 118 -6.50 4.62 5.60
C ASN A 118 -6.10 4.33 7.04
N TYR A 119 -6.99 3.72 7.81
CA TYR A 119 -6.64 3.11 9.09
C TYR A 119 -5.67 1.96 8.86
N LEU A 120 -4.71 1.79 9.76
CA LEU A 120 -3.73 0.71 9.67
C LEU A 120 -4.41 -0.67 9.65
N GLU A 121 -5.49 -0.79 10.41
CA GLU A 121 -6.34 -1.98 10.56
C GLU A 121 -7.09 -2.36 9.26
N SER A 122 -7.04 -1.54 8.20
CA SER A 122 -7.57 -1.92 6.88
C SER A 122 -6.64 -2.83 6.08
N ILE A 123 -5.39 -3.02 6.54
CA ILE A 123 -4.43 -3.94 5.92
C ILE A 123 -4.88 -5.38 6.21
N ILE A 124 -5.05 -6.16 5.15
CA ILE A 124 -5.34 -7.59 5.24
C ILE A 124 -4.05 -8.41 5.29
N GLY A 125 -2.99 -7.92 4.63
CA GLY A 125 -1.71 -8.61 4.57
C GLY A 125 -0.76 -7.99 3.55
N LYS A 126 0.44 -8.55 3.44
CA LYS A 126 1.43 -8.17 2.43
C LYS A 126 1.16 -8.83 1.08
N CYS A 127 1.64 -8.17 0.04
CA CYS A 127 1.83 -8.77 -1.28
C CYS A 127 3.18 -8.38 -1.87
N ASN A 128 3.74 -9.26 -2.69
CA ASN A 128 5.00 -9.06 -3.38
C ASN A 128 4.72 -8.47 -4.77
N VAL A 129 4.91 -7.17 -4.90
CA VAL A 129 4.79 -6.47 -6.19
C VAL A 129 6.17 -6.04 -6.65
N VAL A 130 6.63 -6.55 -7.80
CA VAL A 130 7.97 -6.30 -8.33
C VAL A 130 7.93 -5.28 -9.47
N CYS A 131 8.79 -4.27 -9.41
CA CYS A 131 8.97 -3.37 -10.55
C CYS A 131 9.88 -3.99 -11.61
N THR A 132 9.38 -4.10 -12.83
CA THR A 132 10.11 -4.59 -13.99
C THR A 132 10.43 -3.47 -15.00
N SER A 133 10.17 -2.21 -14.63
CA SER A 133 10.50 -1.06 -15.46
C SER A 133 11.99 -0.98 -15.76
N LYS A 134 12.31 -0.50 -16.96
CA LYS A 134 13.68 -0.20 -17.41
C LYS A 134 14.18 1.17 -16.92
N ASP A 135 13.42 1.85 -16.05
CA ASP A 135 13.88 3.11 -15.46
C ASP A 135 15.21 2.88 -14.70
N LYS A 136 16.20 3.72 -14.97
CA LYS A 136 17.54 3.62 -14.37
C LYS A 136 17.57 3.69 -12.84
N ARG A 137 16.51 4.22 -12.21
CA ARG A 137 16.36 4.31 -10.76
C ARG A 137 15.88 3.00 -10.15
N ASN A 138 15.22 2.14 -10.95
CA ASN A 138 14.79 0.82 -10.56
C ASN A 138 15.99 -0.14 -10.62
N PRO A 139 16.42 -0.73 -9.49
CA PRO A 139 17.35 -1.85 -9.52
C PRO A 139 16.75 -3.00 -10.32
N LYS A 140 17.52 -3.63 -11.20
CA LYS A 140 17.03 -4.79 -11.93
C LYS A 140 16.67 -5.89 -10.90
N PRO A 141 15.42 -6.39 -10.90
CA PRO A 141 15.02 -7.44 -9.98
C PRO A 141 15.81 -8.73 -10.27
N SER A 142 16.12 -9.45 -9.20
CA SER A 142 16.71 -10.79 -9.27
C SER A 142 15.68 -11.82 -9.71
N GLU A 143 16.16 -12.97 -10.20
CA GLU A 143 15.29 -14.09 -10.58
C GLU A 143 14.47 -14.61 -9.38
N THR A 144 15.06 -14.62 -8.19
CA THR A 144 14.36 -15.00 -6.95
C THR A 144 13.21 -14.04 -6.62
N GLU A 145 13.40 -12.73 -6.81
CA GLU A 145 12.33 -11.73 -6.62
C GLU A 145 11.21 -11.93 -7.64
N LEU A 146 11.55 -12.16 -8.90
CA LEU A 146 10.57 -12.42 -9.96
C LEU A 146 9.75 -13.70 -9.68
N ASN A 147 10.41 -14.77 -9.23
CA ASN A 147 9.74 -16.04 -8.93
C ASN A 147 8.82 -16.00 -7.71
N LYS A 148 9.03 -15.04 -6.80
CA LYS A 148 8.20 -14.84 -5.59
C LYS A 148 7.17 -13.73 -5.74
N ALA A 149 7.13 -13.07 -6.90
CA ALA A 149 6.24 -11.96 -7.17
C ALA A 149 4.79 -12.46 -7.31
N ASP A 150 3.89 -11.88 -6.53
CA ASP A 150 2.45 -12.05 -6.75
C ASP A 150 2.01 -11.24 -7.97
N TYR A 151 2.63 -10.06 -8.15
CA TYR A 151 2.35 -9.13 -9.24
C TYR A 151 3.60 -8.43 -9.74
N PHE A 152 3.50 -7.85 -10.93
CA PHE A 152 4.51 -6.94 -11.45
C PHE A 152 3.90 -5.65 -12.00
N PHE A 153 4.74 -4.63 -12.14
CA PHE A 153 4.39 -3.42 -12.87
C PHE A 153 5.63 -2.89 -13.60
N SER A 154 5.45 -2.38 -14.81
CA SER A 154 6.50 -1.69 -15.57
C SER A 154 6.13 -0.28 -15.99
N CYS A 155 4.91 0.15 -15.70
CA CYS A 155 4.34 1.43 -16.09
C CYS A 155 3.43 1.99 -14.99
N THR A 156 3.06 3.25 -15.14
CA THR A 156 2.10 3.93 -14.29
C THR A 156 0.79 4.19 -15.04
N PHE A 157 -0.30 4.38 -14.30
CA PHE A 157 -1.53 4.95 -14.83
C PHE A 157 -1.68 6.36 -14.27
N ASP A 158 -1.72 7.36 -15.15
CA ASP A 158 -1.96 8.76 -14.76
C ASP A 158 -3.45 8.94 -14.52
N VAL A 159 -3.85 9.17 -13.27
CA VAL A 159 -5.27 9.19 -12.88
C VAL A 159 -6.01 10.43 -13.40
N GLY A 160 -5.32 11.56 -13.57
CA GLY A 160 -5.92 12.80 -14.07
C GLY A 160 -6.05 12.79 -15.59
N ARG A 161 -5.01 12.32 -16.29
CA ARG A 161 -4.99 12.22 -17.76
C ARG A 161 -5.64 10.96 -18.30
N ARG A 162 -5.82 9.94 -17.44
CA ARG A 162 -6.37 8.62 -17.76
C ARG A 162 -5.61 7.90 -18.87
N VAL A 163 -4.28 7.90 -18.76
CA VAL A 163 -3.36 7.28 -19.74
C VAL A 163 -2.31 6.43 -19.04
N ILE A 164 -1.88 5.35 -19.70
CA ILE A 164 -0.74 4.55 -19.27
C ILE A 164 0.54 5.27 -19.69
N ILE A 165 1.50 5.38 -18.77
CA ILE A 165 2.80 6.02 -18.99
C ILE A 165 3.92 5.04 -18.63
N ASP A 166 4.79 4.76 -19.58
CA ASP A 166 5.96 3.88 -19.40
C ASP A 166 7.13 4.56 -18.66
N LYS A 167 7.20 5.88 -18.76
CA LYS A 167 8.24 6.71 -18.13
C LYS A 167 7.79 7.22 -16.75
N PHE A 168 8.42 6.69 -15.71
CA PHE A 168 8.14 7.10 -14.33
C PHE A 168 8.48 8.56 -14.07
N THR A 169 7.58 9.25 -13.38
CA THR A 169 7.82 10.61 -12.89
C THR A 169 8.93 10.63 -11.84
N ASN A 170 9.46 11.83 -11.56
CA ASN A 170 10.48 12.01 -10.52
C ASN A 170 9.90 11.95 -9.10
N GLU A 171 8.58 12.08 -8.97
CA GLU A 171 7.86 12.14 -7.71
C GLU A 171 6.44 11.61 -7.90
N ILE A 172 5.95 10.86 -6.92
CA ILE A 172 4.58 10.39 -6.81
C ILE A 172 4.12 10.70 -5.39
N ASP A 173 3.09 11.54 -5.24
CA ASP A 173 2.50 11.96 -3.96
C ASP A 173 3.54 12.43 -2.91
N GLY A 174 4.46 13.31 -3.30
CA GLY A 174 5.49 13.83 -2.38
C GLY A 174 6.62 12.85 -2.09
N VAL A 175 6.57 11.63 -2.65
CA VAL A 175 7.66 10.66 -2.56
C VAL A 175 8.48 10.73 -3.83
N LYS A 176 9.71 11.26 -3.70
CA LYS A 176 10.67 11.24 -4.81
C LYS A 176 10.90 9.80 -5.25
N GLY A 177 11.06 9.58 -6.55
CA GLY A 177 11.41 8.31 -7.18
C GLY A 177 12.78 7.84 -6.71
N GLN A 178 12.82 7.35 -5.47
CA GLN A 178 13.91 6.58 -4.91
C GLN A 178 13.78 5.14 -5.41
N LYS A 179 14.86 4.37 -5.27
CA LYS A 179 14.99 2.94 -5.62
C LYS A 179 13.87 2.00 -5.11
N LYS A 180 12.94 2.49 -4.28
CA LYS A 180 11.89 1.71 -3.61
C LYS A 180 10.46 2.10 -4.03
N VAL A 181 10.31 3.23 -4.74
CA VAL A 181 9.00 3.72 -5.21
C VAL A 181 8.77 3.32 -6.66
N VAL A 182 9.80 3.56 -7.47
CA VAL A 182 9.93 3.11 -8.86
C VAL A 182 10.53 1.72 -8.82
#